data_AF-A0A0M1JP35-F1
#
_entry.id   AF-A0A0M1JP35-F1
#
_cell.length_a   1.000
_cell.length_b   1.000
_cell.length_c   1.000
_cell.angle_alpha   90.00
_cell.angle_beta   90.00
_cell.angle_gamma   90.00
#
_symmetry.space_group_name_H-M   'P 1'
#
loop_
_entity.id
_entity.type
_entity.pdbx_description
1 polymer ?
#
loop_
_entity_poly.entity_id
_entity_poly.type
_entity_poly.pdbx_seq_one_letter_code
_entity_poly.pdbx_strand_id
1 'polypeptide(L)'
;MTNPLTFYQIPDPKEEAKQAAETIREHHPELLEIPPKPTGWKLAFQKIMGGCNFLKNLVFANPDEFYGKNYATDELVEHSRLTARVVSIGSLLNGITNQPILFFAFKDFGNGVAIISSVILNVLIVKFTNDNGTAVAGRKYGNRAWARAGAAGMISMSILQSIAAGVGCEAMNNRPELSRLKASLLIAQQTENLENMSVTSEALESARAEYAAALREFKAMDRSAANWDTFYVRLFGAWSDRSRSWSQVSTENLSLEQRVLRLEQEAGKIKAQAKQDWQKKLAKRQELGDDVLFLQDQMPQLFTRHFDENYELRSGTETIRLAALNLNDKLMRLDIAGLGFPLFFLVLSVVTSGAACWMTLAHAEREDTAMSRDDAVGEALITYLEDLIRAAED
;
A
#
# COMPACT_ATOMS: atom_id res chain seq x y z
N MET A 1 -78.10 -11.16 8.62
CA MET A 1 -77.70 -11.17 10.05
C MET A 1 -76.22 -10.85 10.09
N THR A 2 -75.88 -9.67 10.58
CA THR A 2 -74.55 -9.08 10.66
C THR A 2 -73.89 -9.51 11.98
N ASN A 3 -72.70 -10.13 11.91
CA ASN A 3 -71.89 -10.41 13.10
C ASN A 3 -71.23 -9.10 13.60
N PRO A 4 -71.26 -8.80 14.91
CA PRO A 4 -70.57 -7.65 15.46
C PRO A 4 -69.06 -7.92 15.58
N LEU A 5 -68.28 -6.89 15.25
CA LEU A 5 -66.83 -6.81 15.45
C LEU A 5 -66.52 -6.88 16.96
N THR A 6 -65.69 -7.83 17.35
CA THR A 6 -65.09 -7.90 18.68
C THR A 6 -64.00 -6.83 18.76
N PHE A 7 -64.26 -5.74 19.47
CA PHE A 7 -63.24 -4.76 19.80
C PHE A 7 -62.24 -5.43 20.76
N TYR A 8 -60.96 -5.44 20.39
CA TYR A 8 -59.87 -5.62 21.34
C TYR A 8 -60.01 -4.49 22.38
N GLN A 9 -60.39 -4.82 23.62
CA GLN A 9 -60.27 -3.88 24.73
C GLN A 9 -58.78 -3.65 24.96
N ILE A 10 -58.33 -2.43 24.68
CA ILE A 10 -57.04 -1.92 25.11
C ILE A 10 -57.10 -1.91 26.65
N PRO A 11 -56.22 -2.64 27.37
CA PRO A 11 -56.16 -2.62 28.82
C PRO A 11 -56.02 -1.19 29.34
N ASP A 12 -56.55 -0.89 30.53
CA ASP A 12 -56.46 0.44 31.12
C ASP A 12 -54.98 0.79 31.35
N PRO A 13 -54.43 1.82 30.67
CA PRO A 13 -53.00 2.15 30.74
C PRO A 13 -52.52 2.44 32.16
N LYS A 14 -53.42 2.76 33.10
CA LYS A 14 -53.10 2.94 34.51
C LYS A 14 -52.76 1.63 35.24
N GLU A 15 -53.40 0.53 34.90
CA GLU A 15 -53.13 -0.77 35.55
C GLU A 15 -51.83 -1.39 35.03
N GLU A 16 -51.55 -1.29 33.73
CA GLU A 16 -50.27 -1.73 33.15
C GLU A 16 -49.10 -0.87 33.64
N ALA A 17 -49.30 0.44 33.82
CA ALA A 17 -48.32 1.34 34.42
C ALA A 17 -47.95 0.96 35.84
N LYS A 18 -48.95 0.68 36.68
CA LYS A 18 -48.72 0.26 38.06
C LYS A 18 -48.03 -1.10 38.11
N GLN A 19 -48.45 -2.07 37.30
CA GLN A 19 -47.77 -3.36 37.22
C GLN A 19 -46.34 -3.24 36.70
N ALA A 20 -46.07 -2.42 35.68
CA ALA A 20 -44.73 -2.22 35.16
C ALA A 20 -43.83 -1.47 36.15
N ALA A 21 -44.33 -0.43 36.82
CA ALA A 21 -43.61 0.30 37.85
C ALA A 21 -43.32 -0.56 39.10
N GLU A 22 -44.28 -1.40 39.51
CA GLU A 22 -44.08 -2.40 40.57
C GLU A 22 -43.07 -3.46 40.14
N THR A 23 -43.14 -3.96 38.91
CA THR A 23 -42.18 -4.94 38.37
C THR A 23 -40.77 -4.37 38.30
N ILE A 24 -40.60 -3.11 37.87
CA ILE A 24 -39.30 -2.43 37.82
C ILE A 24 -38.77 -2.15 39.24
N ARG A 25 -39.63 -1.76 40.18
CA ARG A 25 -39.26 -1.58 41.60
C ARG A 25 -38.85 -2.89 42.28
N GLU A 26 -39.50 -3.99 41.92
CA GLU A 26 -39.26 -5.31 42.51
C GLU A 26 -38.04 -6.02 41.89
N HIS A 27 -37.81 -5.85 40.57
CA HIS A 27 -36.74 -6.52 39.84
C HIS A 27 -35.45 -5.71 39.71
N HIS A 28 -35.53 -4.37 39.76
CA HIS A 28 -34.38 -3.47 39.58
C HIS A 28 -34.34 -2.28 40.57
N PRO A 29 -34.31 -2.54 41.89
CA PRO A 29 -34.25 -1.48 42.92
C PRO A 29 -33.02 -0.57 42.78
N GLU A 30 -31.93 -1.04 42.16
CA GLU A 30 -30.69 -0.31 41.91
C GLU A 30 -30.85 0.91 40.97
N LEU A 31 -31.90 0.95 40.15
CA LEU A 31 -32.18 2.07 39.24
C LEU A 31 -32.74 3.31 39.97
N LEU A 32 -33.18 3.12 41.23
CA LEU A 32 -33.73 4.18 42.09
C LEU A 32 -32.71 4.74 43.08
N GLU A 33 -31.53 4.11 43.19
CA GLU A 33 -30.46 4.58 44.06
C GLU A 33 -29.56 5.60 43.35
N ILE A 34 -29.30 6.74 44.00
CA ILE A 34 -28.33 7.73 43.50
C ILE A 34 -26.94 7.08 43.56
N PRO A 35 -26.22 6.94 42.44
CA PRO A 35 -24.97 6.20 42.42
C PRO A 35 -23.94 6.83 43.36
N PRO A 36 -23.30 6.06 44.26
CA PRO A 36 -22.34 6.59 45.21
C PRO A 36 -21.12 7.16 44.47
N LYS A 37 -20.66 8.35 44.88
CA LYS A 37 -19.47 8.99 44.30
C LYS A 37 -18.28 8.02 44.33
N PRO A 38 -17.59 7.80 43.20
CA PRO A 38 -16.58 6.76 43.10
C PRO A 38 -15.36 7.07 43.99
N THR A 39 -14.99 6.12 44.84
CA THR A 39 -13.81 6.17 45.72
C THR A 39 -12.52 5.95 44.92
N GLY A 40 -11.37 6.45 45.38
CA GLY A 40 -10.11 6.51 44.63
C GLY A 40 -9.63 5.20 43.99
N TRP A 41 -9.87 4.06 44.62
CA TRP A 41 -9.55 2.74 44.05
C TRP A 41 -10.46 2.36 42.88
N LYS A 42 -11.77 2.66 42.97
CA LYS A 42 -12.71 2.49 41.84
C LYS A 42 -12.33 3.40 40.67
N LEU A 43 -11.83 4.61 40.93
CA LEU A 43 -11.36 5.54 39.90
C LEU A 43 -10.11 5.02 39.16
N ALA A 44 -9.16 4.41 39.89
CA ALA A 44 -7.98 3.79 39.31
C ALA A 44 -8.34 2.54 38.49
N PHE A 45 -9.24 1.70 39.02
CA PHE A 45 -9.77 0.54 38.30
C PHE A 45 -10.54 0.95 37.04
N GLN A 46 -11.32 2.04 37.10
CA GLN A 46 -12.05 2.59 35.96
C GLN A 46 -11.12 3.19 34.90
N LYS A 47 -9.97 3.78 35.29
CA LYS A 47 -8.92 4.21 34.34
C LYS A 47 -8.22 3.03 33.67
N ILE A 48 -7.90 1.97 34.42
CA ILE A 48 -7.27 0.76 33.87
C ILE A 48 -8.24 0.03 32.94
N MET A 49 -9.48 -0.20 33.38
CA MET A 49 -10.54 -0.78 32.57
C MET A 49 -10.88 0.10 31.37
N GLY A 50 -10.87 1.43 31.52
CA GLY A 50 -11.03 2.38 30.43
C GLY A 50 -9.91 2.27 29.39
N GLY A 51 -8.65 2.11 29.83
CA GLY A 51 -7.50 1.86 28.95
C GLY A 51 -7.57 0.51 28.24
N CYS A 52 -7.96 -0.56 28.93
CA CYS A 52 -8.17 -1.88 28.35
C CYS A 52 -9.33 -1.88 27.35
N ASN A 53 -10.44 -1.20 27.66
CA ASN A 53 -11.58 -1.06 26.75
C ASN A 53 -11.20 -0.21 25.52
N PHE A 54 -10.38 0.82 25.70
CA PHE A 54 -9.85 1.60 24.57
C PHE A 54 -8.97 0.74 23.64
N LEU A 55 -8.05 -0.05 24.20
CA LEU A 55 -7.21 -0.97 23.43
C LEU A 55 -8.04 -2.08 22.76
N LYS A 56 -9.06 -2.60 23.44
CA LYS A 56 -9.99 -3.56 22.87
C LYS A 56 -10.75 -2.96 21.69
N ASN A 57 -11.26 -1.74 21.82
CA ASN A 57 -12.01 -1.05 20.76
C ASN A 57 -11.12 -0.59 19.59
N LEU A 58 -9.80 -0.50 19.79
CA LEU A 58 -8.86 -0.25 18.70
C LEU A 58 -8.71 -1.46 17.75
N VAL A 59 -8.87 -2.68 18.26
CA VAL A 59 -8.62 -3.92 17.51
C VAL A 59 -9.92 -4.65 17.15
N PHE A 60 -10.90 -4.63 18.06
CA PHE A 60 -12.17 -5.33 17.93
C PHE A 60 -13.31 -4.35 17.73
N ALA A 61 -14.23 -4.70 16.85
CA ALA A 61 -15.45 -3.95 16.63
C ALA A 61 -16.35 -4.07 17.88
N ASN A 62 -16.89 -2.95 18.35
CA ASN A 62 -17.74 -2.91 19.54
C ASN A 62 -19.15 -3.38 19.17
N PRO A 63 -19.66 -4.50 19.71
CA PRO A 63 -21.00 -5.01 19.37
C PRO A 63 -22.13 -4.05 19.71
N ASP A 64 -21.94 -3.20 20.72
CA ASP A 64 -22.91 -2.20 21.16
C ASP A 64 -23.11 -1.08 20.14
N GLU A 65 -22.15 -0.94 19.21
CA GLU A 65 -22.23 0.00 18.10
C GLU A 65 -22.88 -0.61 16.85
N PHE A 66 -23.27 -1.89 16.86
CA PHE A 66 -23.98 -2.54 15.74
C PHE A 66 -25.50 -2.54 15.92
N TYR A 67 -26.00 -2.41 17.16
CA TYR A 67 -27.39 -2.08 17.43
C TYR A 67 -27.53 -0.62 17.85
N GLY A 68 -28.73 -0.05 17.74
CA GLY A 68 -29.00 1.33 18.15
C GLY A 68 -29.24 1.48 19.66
N LYS A 69 -29.65 2.68 20.08
CA LYS A 69 -29.81 3.00 21.51
C LYS A 69 -31.25 2.87 22.01
N ASN A 70 -32.22 2.85 21.10
CA ASN A 70 -33.62 3.08 21.46
C ASN A 70 -34.41 1.78 21.59
N TYR A 71 -34.01 0.70 20.90
CA TYR A 71 -34.71 -0.59 20.93
C TYR A 71 -33.72 -1.75 20.79
N ALA A 72 -33.64 -2.64 21.77
CA ALA A 72 -32.68 -3.76 21.74
C ALA A 72 -33.36 -5.04 22.25
N THR A 73 -33.75 -5.91 21.33
CA THR A 73 -34.19 -7.27 21.66
C THR A 73 -32.97 -8.17 21.89
N ASP A 74 -33.14 -9.24 22.66
CA ASP A 74 -32.07 -10.24 22.89
C ASP A 74 -31.53 -10.80 21.57
N GLU A 75 -32.43 -11.03 20.60
CA GLU A 75 -32.09 -11.45 19.25
C GLU A 75 -31.23 -10.39 18.51
N LEU A 76 -31.63 -9.11 18.53
CA LEU A 76 -30.86 -8.03 17.91
C LEU A 76 -29.46 -7.88 18.53
N VAL A 77 -29.35 -8.04 19.84
CA VAL A 77 -28.07 -8.02 20.57
C VAL A 77 -27.19 -9.22 20.17
N GLU A 78 -27.76 -10.41 20.07
CA GLU A 78 -27.03 -11.62 19.65
C GLU A 78 -26.49 -11.49 18.22
N HIS A 79 -27.33 -11.05 17.27
CA HIS A 79 -26.90 -10.84 15.88
C HIS A 79 -25.88 -9.71 15.73
N SER A 80 -25.98 -8.66 16.55
CA SER A 80 -24.99 -7.59 16.60
C SER A 80 -23.64 -8.07 17.10
N ARG A 81 -23.62 -8.93 18.14
CA ARG A 81 -22.40 -9.60 18.63
C ARG A 81 -21.76 -10.48 17.57
N LEU A 82 -22.58 -11.24 16.84
CA LEU A 82 -22.09 -12.12 15.79
C LEU A 82 -21.49 -11.32 14.61
N THR A 83 -22.17 -10.25 14.18
CA THR A 83 -21.68 -9.34 13.14
C THR A 83 -20.37 -8.66 13.55
N ALA A 84 -20.30 -8.11 14.77
CA ALA A 84 -19.09 -7.49 15.30
C ALA A 84 -17.91 -8.47 15.40
N ARG A 85 -18.17 -9.74 15.75
CA ARG A 85 -17.16 -10.79 15.78
C ARG A 85 -16.61 -11.10 14.38
N VAL A 86 -17.49 -11.24 13.38
CA VAL A 86 -17.08 -11.51 12.00
C VAL A 86 -16.28 -10.35 11.42
N VAL A 87 -16.71 -9.11 11.64
CA VAL A 87 -15.97 -7.90 11.24
C VAL A 87 -14.60 -7.86 11.93
N SER A 88 -14.53 -8.13 13.24
CA SER A 88 -13.27 -8.13 13.98
C SER A 88 -12.29 -9.19 13.47
N ILE A 89 -12.76 -10.40 13.17
CA ILE A 89 -11.92 -11.48 12.61
C ILE A 89 -11.43 -11.09 11.22
N GLY A 90 -12.31 -10.53 10.37
CA GLY A 90 -11.95 -10.05 9.05
C GLY A 90 -10.88 -8.95 9.10
N SER A 91 -11.11 -7.92 9.91
CA SER A 91 -10.15 -6.82 10.10
C SER A 91 -8.82 -7.31 10.67
N LEU A 92 -8.83 -8.24 11.63
CA LEU A 92 -7.61 -8.78 12.22
C LEU A 92 -6.80 -9.60 11.21
N LEU A 93 -7.47 -10.46 10.43
CA LEU A 93 -6.84 -11.22 9.36
C LEU A 93 -6.22 -10.28 8.32
N ASN A 94 -6.96 -9.26 7.89
CA ASN A 94 -6.43 -8.23 7.00
C ASN A 94 -5.25 -7.49 7.62
N GLY A 95 -5.27 -7.24 8.93
CA GLY A 95 -4.14 -6.67 9.65
C GLY A 95 -2.91 -7.56 9.60
N ILE A 96 -3.06 -8.85 9.87
CA ILE A 96 -1.97 -9.84 9.79
C ILE A 96 -1.38 -9.88 8.38
N THR A 97 -2.22 -9.90 7.35
CA THR A 97 -1.77 -10.00 5.95
C THR A 97 -1.20 -8.69 5.40
N ASN A 98 -1.58 -7.52 5.94
CA ASN A 98 -1.03 -6.22 5.55
C ASN A 98 0.28 -5.88 6.27
N GLN A 99 0.54 -6.51 7.42
CA GLN A 99 1.75 -6.23 8.20
C GLN A 99 3.05 -6.30 7.37
N PRO A 100 3.24 -7.28 6.46
CA PRO A 100 4.46 -7.37 5.68
C PRO A 100 4.68 -6.20 4.73
N ILE A 101 3.64 -5.81 3.98
CA ILE A 101 3.75 -4.70 3.04
C ILE A 101 3.99 -3.38 3.78
N LEU A 102 3.37 -3.19 4.95
CA LEU A 102 3.62 -2.02 5.79
C LEU A 102 5.04 -2.01 6.35
N PHE A 103 5.54 -3.16 6.82
CA PHE A 103 6.91 -3.29 7.30
C PHE A 103 7.92 -2.92 6.21
N PHE A 104 7.79 -3.49 5.01
CA PHE A 104 8.70 -3.19 3.91
C PHE A 104 8.57 -1.74 3.42
N ALA A 105 7.39 -1.13 3.49
CA ALA A 105 7.22 0.26 3.07
C ALA A 105 8.03 1.22 3.97
N PHE A 106 8.22 0.86 5.24
CA PHE A 106 8.98 1.65 6.20
C PHE A 106 10.42 1.14 6.45
N LYS A 107 10.81 -0.03 5.90
CA LYS A 107 12.15 -0.62 6.10
C LYS A 107 13.28 0.35 5.75
N ASP A 108 13.06 1.22 4.76
CA ASP A 108 14.05 2.20 4.30
C ASP A 108 14.39 3.28 5.36
N PHE A 109 13.53 3.48 6.37
CA PHE A 109 13.78 4.37 7.52
C PHE A 109 14.49 3.68 8.69
N GLY A 110 14.83 2.41 8.54
CA GLY A 110 15.45 1.57 9.57
C GLY A 110 14.46 0.62 10.23
N ASN A 111 14.95 -0.58 10.59
CA ASN A 111 14.11 -1.68 11.09
C ASN A 111 13.27 -1.30 12.33
N GLY A 112 13.82 -0.51 13.26
CA GLY A 112 13.09 -0.08 14.46
C GLY A 112 11.90 0.82 14.14
N VAL A 113 12.11 1.83 13.29
CA VAL A 113 11.04 2.70 12.80
C VAL A 113 10.03 1.89 12.00
N ALA A 114 10.49 0.97 11.15
CA ALA A 114 9.63 0.12 10.35
C ALA A 114 8.66 -0.72 11.18
N ILE A 115 9.14 -1.35 12.26
CA ILE A 115 8.29 -2.13 13.18
C ILE A 115 7.25 -1.22 13.84
N ILE A 116 7.67 -0.10 14.42
CA ILE A 116 6.76 0.79 15.15
C ILE A 116 5.70 1.39 14.20
N SER A 117 6.14 1.98 13.09
CA SER A 117 5.26 2.63 12.13
C SER A 117 4.31 1.65 11.44
N SER A 118 4.79 0.45 11.09
CA SER A 118 3.93 -0.58 10.49
C SER A 118 2.86 -1.06 11.47
N VAL A 119 3.20 -1.32 12.74
CA VAL A 119 2.22 -1.74 13.75
C VAL A 119 1.19 -0.64 14.02
N ILE A 120 1.62 0.60 14.20
CA ILE A 120 0.71 1.73 14.44
C ILE A 120 -0.25 1.90 13.26
N LEU A 121 0.28 1.94 12.04
CA LEU A 121 -0.55 2.13 10.86
C LEU A 121 -1.49 0.94 10.65
N ASN A 122 -1.04 -0.28 10.95
CA ASN A 122 -1.87 -1.47 10.87
C ASN A 122 -3.04 -1.41 11.86
N VAL A 123 -2.79 -1.01 13.12
CA VAL A 123 -3.85 -0.80 14.13
C VAL A 123 -4.83 0.29 13.66
N LEU A 124 -4.35 1.38 13.06
CA LEU A 124 -5.22 2.43 12.51
C LEU A 124 -6.08 1.92 11.37
N ILE A 125 -5.54 1.08 10.48
CA ILE A 125 -6.28 0.45 9.38
C ILE A 125 -7.35 -0.51 9.91
N VAL A 126 -7.01 -1.34 10.92
CA VAL A 126 -7.95 -2.25 11.58
C VAL A 126 -9.10 -1.46 12.20
N LYS A 127 -8.76 -0.42 12.98
CA LYS A 127 -9.75 0.46 13.61
C LYS A 127 -10.64 1.12 12.55
N PHE A 128 -10.05 1.70 11.51
CA PHE A 128 -10.81 2.33 10.42
C PHE A 128 -11.74 1.34 9.72
N THR A 129 -11.33 0.08 9.55
CA THR A 129 -12.18 -0.97 8.96
C THR A 129 -13.35 -1.29 9.88
N ASN A 130 -13.11 -1.41 11.19
CA ASN A 130 -14.16 -1.62 12.19
C ASN A 130 -15.14 -0.44 12.26
N ASP A 131 -14.64 0.80 12.28
CA ASP A 131 -15.43 2.04 12.32
C ASP A 131 -16.34 2.14 11.07
N ASN A 132 -15.85 1.74 9.88
CA ASN A 132 -16.69 1.67 8.69
C ASN A 132 -17.77 0.58 8.79
N GLY A 133 -17.46 -0.59 9.38
CA GLY A 133 -18.46 -1.62 9.66
C GLY A 133 -19.57 -1.10 10.57
N THR A 134 -19.21 -0.37 11.62
CA THR A 134 -20.15 0.33 12.49
C THR A 134 -20.97 1.37 11.71
N ALA A 135 -20.35 2.16 10.82
CA ALA A 135 -21.06 3.17 10.01
C ALA A 135 -22.04 2.55 8.99
N VAL A 136 -21.75 1.36 8.47
CA VAL A 136 -22.67 0.59 7.61
C VAL A 136 -23.87 0.10 8.40
N ALA A 137 -23.63 -0.55 9.55
CA ALA A 137 -24.68 -0.90 10.50
C ALA A 137 -25.43 0.37 10.95
N GLY A 138 -24.73 1.51 10.96
CA GLY A 138 -25.06 2.92 11.25
C GLY A 138 -26.27 3.53 10.59
N ARG A 139 -27.11 2.76 9.90
CA ARG A 139 -28.17 3.24 9.02
C ARG A 139 -29.29 3.92 9.83
N LYS A 140 -29.05 5.18 10.22
CA LYS A 140 -30.06 6.04 10.86
C LYS A 140 -31.27 6.14 9.94
N TYR A 141 -32.47 6.03 10.51
CA TYR A 141 -33.71 6.27 9.80
C TYR A 141 -33.64 7.67 9.14
N GLY A 142 -33.72 7.72 7.80
CA GLY A 142 -33.60 8.94 7.00
C GLY A 142 -32.23 9.28 6.40
N ASN A 143 -31.09 8.73 6.87
CA ASN A 143 -29.76 9.03 6.31
C ASN A 143 -29.13 7.83 5.56
N ARG A 144 -29.79 7.43 4.46
CA ARG A 144 -29.32 6.32 3.59
C ARG A 144 -27.99 6.62 2.89
N ALA A 145 -27.62 7.88 2.73
CA ALA A 145 -26.38 8.28 2.08
C ALA A 145 -25.13 7.91 2.92
N TRP A 146 -25.21 8.08 4.24
CA TRP A 146 -24.11 7.73 5.15
C TRP A 146 -23.80 6.23 5.18
N ALA A 147 -24.85 5.40 5.25
CA ALA A 147 -24.69 3.94 5.20
C ALA A 147 -24.13 3.45 3.86
N ARG A 148 -24.53 4.08 2.73
CA ARG A 148 -23.96 3.80 1.41
C ARG A 148 -22.49 4.21 1.31
N ALA A 149 -22.12 5.36 1.87
CA ALA A 149 -20.74 5.82 1.91
C ALA A 149 -19.87 4.88 2.77
N GLY A 150 -20.36 4.46 3.94
CA GLY A 150 -19.70 3.45 4.77
C GLY A 150 -19.52 2.12 4.04
N ALA A 151 -20.54 1.68 3.28
CA ALA A 151 -20.48 0.44 2.52
C ALA A 151 -19.45 0.50 1.40
N ALA A 152 -19.44 1.61 0.66
CA ALA A 152 -18.44 1.87 -0.38
C ALA A 152 -17.03 1.92 0.22
N GLY A 153 -16.84 2.56 1.37
CA GLY A 153 -15.58 2.60 2.09
C GLY A 153 -15.10 1.21 2.51
N MET A 154 -16.00 0.41 3.08
CA MET A 154 -15.68 -0.95 3.56
C MET A 154 -15.33 -1.92 2.42
N ILE A 155 -16.08 -1.87 1.32
CA ILE A 155 -15.80 -2.67 0.12
C ILE A 155 -14.46 -2.25 -0.49
N SER A 156 -14.22 -0.94 -0.64
CA SER A 156 -12.98 -0.42 -1.21
C SER A 156 -11.76 -0.82 -0.38
N MET A 157 -11.86 -0.72 0.95
CA MET A 157 -10.79 -1.16 1.85
C MET A 157 -10.56 -2.67 1.77
N SER A 158 -11.63 -3.47 1.70
CA SER A 158 -11.52 -4.94 1.55
C SER A 158 -10.75 -5.33 0.29
N ILE A 159 -11.00 -4.64 -0.84
CA ILE A 159 -10.27 -4.85 -2.10
C ILE A 159 -8.80 -4.46 -1.94
N LEU A 160 -8.52 -3.27 -1.41
CA LEU A 160 -7.16 -2.78 -1.19
C LEU A 160 -6.36 -3.72 -0.28
N GLN A 161 -6.97 -4.18 0.82
CA GLN A 161 -6.35 -5.10 1.77
C GLN A 161 -6.10 -6.48 1.17
N SER A 162 -6.98 -6.96 0.28
CA SER A 162 -6.79 -8.23 -0.43
C SER A 162 -5.59 -8.17 -1.39
N ILE A 163 -5.44 -7.07 -2.12
CA ILE A 163 -4.27 -6.83 -3.00
C ILE A 163 -3.00 -6.71 -2.16
N ALA A 164 -3.05 -5.91 -1.10
CA ALA A 164 -1.95 -5.72 -0.16
C ALA A 164 -1.51 -7.03 0.49
N ALA A 165 -2.45 -7.93 0.83
CA ALA A 165 -2.19 -9.27 1.33
C ALA A 165 -1.39 -10.12 0.34
N GLY A 166 -1.81 -10.15 -0.93
CA GLY A 166 -1.10 -10.87 -1.99
C GLY A 166 0.32 -10.35 -2.18
N VAL A 167 0.49 -9.02 -2.29
CA VAL A 167 1.80 -8.38 -2.47
C VAL A 167 2.69 -8.58 -1.24
N GLY A 168 2.13 -8.43 -0.03
CA GLY A 168 2.85 -8.64 1.22
C GLY A 168 3.34 -10.08 1.38
N CYS A 169 2.50 -11.07 1.01
CA CYS A 169 2.88 -12.47 1.01
C CYS A 169 3.97 -12.79 -0.02
N GLU A 170 3.88 -12.21 -1.21
CA GLU A 170 4.94 -12.34 -2.24
C GLU A 170 6.26 -11.73 -1.73
N ALA A 171 6.20 -10.55 -1.13
CA ALA A 171 7.36 -9.86 -0.56
C ALA A 171 8.05 -10.62 0.58
N MET A 172 7.30 -11.42 1.37
CA MET A 172 7.89 -12.23 2.43
C MET A 172 8.38 -13.59 1.97
N ASN A 173 7.59 -14.30 1.16
CA ASN A 173 7.83 -15.71 0.90
C ASN A 173 8.72 -15.95 -0.33
N ASN A 174 8.74 -15.02 -1.28
CA ASN A 174 9.47 -15.16 -2.54
C ASN A 174 10.70 -14.25 -2.62
N ARG A 175 11.28 -13.85 -1.47
CA ARG A 175 12.47 -12.98 -1.42
C ARG A 175 13.64 -13.41 -2.31
N PRO A 176 14.04 -14.69 -2.35
CA PRO A 176 15.14 -15.11 -3.24
C PRO A 176 14.81 -14.87 -4.72
N GLU A 177 13.56 -15.09 -5.11
CA GLU A 177 13.07 -14.85 -6.47
C GLU A 177 13.07 -13.35 -6.79
N LEU A 178 12.63 -12.50 -5.85
CA LEU A 178 12.69 -11.04 -6.00
C LEU A 178 14.12 -10.53 -6.11
N SER A 179 15.05 -11.09 -5.34
CA SER A 179 16.48 -10.78 -5.45
C SER A 179 17.04 -11.16 -6.82
N ARG A 180 16.71 -12.35 -7.33
CA ARG A 180 17.11 -12.80 -8.67
C ARG A 180 16.50 -11.93 -9.76
N LEU A 181 15.24 -11.55 -9.62
CA LEU A 181 14.55 -10.65 -10.56
C LEU A 181 15.23 -9.26 -10.58
N LYS A 182 15.56 -8.70 -9.42
CA LYS A 182 16.32 -7.45 -9.35
C LYS A 182 17.69 -7.59 -9.99
N ALA A 183 18.39 -8.68 -9.72
CA ALA A 183 19.72 -8.91 -10.25
C ALA A 183 19.69 -9.00 -11.78
N SER A 184 18.76 -9.75 -12.35
CA SER A 184 18.60 -9.86 -13.80
C SER A 184 18.25 -8.52 -14.45
N LEU A 185 17.38 -7.71 -13.83
CA LEU A 185 17.06 -6.36 -14.30
C LEU A 185 18.28 -5.43 -14.31
N LEU A 186 19.10 -5.48 -13.25
CA LEU A 186 20.34 -4.69 -13.17
C LEU A 186 21.35 -5.09 -14.24
N ILE A 187 21.49 -6.40 -14.51
CA ILE A 187 22.36 -6.92 -15.57
C ILE A 187 21.84 -6.50 -16.96
N ALA A 188 20.54 -6.57 -17.18
CA ALA A 188 19.91 -6.14 -18.42
C ALA A 188 20.11 -4.64 -18.65
N GLN A 189 19.87 -3.81 -17.62
CA GLN A 189 20.09 -2.37 -17.69
C GLN A 189 21.56 -2.02 -17.98
N GLN A 190 22.51 -2.73 -17.36
CA GLN A 190 23.93 -2.53 -17.64
C GLN A 190 24.29 -2.89 -19.09
N THR A 191 23.68 -3.96 -19.62
CA THR A 191 23.86 -4.38 -21.02
C THR A 191 23.34 -3.33 -21.97
N GLU A 192 22.12 -2.84 -21.74
CA GLU A 192 21.49 -1.79 -22.54
C GLU A 192 22.31 -0.48 -22.49
N ASN A 193 22.75 -0.05 -21.31
CA ASN A 193 23.59 1.14 -21.14
C ASN A 193 24.90 1.04 -21.96
N LEU A 194 25.51 -0.15 -22.06
CA LEU A 194 26.73 -0.37 -22.85
C LEU A 194 26.46 -0.45 -24.36
N GLU A 195 25.30 -0.97 -24.76
CA GLU A 195 24.86 -0.97 -26.15
C GLU A 195 24.63 0.46 -26.65
N ASN A 196 23.91 1.25 -25.85
CA ASN A 196 23.52 2.63 -26.11
C ASN A 196 24.61 3.67 -25.79
N MET A 197 25.73 3.27 -25.18
CA MET A 197 26.86 4.16 -24.88
C MET A 197 27.28 4.93 -26.14
N SER A 198 27.17 6.25 -26.12
CA SER A 198 27.61 7.08 -27.24
C SER A 198 29.14 7.05 -27.35
N VAL A 199 29.64 7.08 -28.59
CA VAL A 199 31.08 7.24 -28.86
C VAL A 199 31.40 8.72 -28.72
N THR A 200 31.43 9.20 -27.47
CA THR A 200 31.60 10.61 -27.15
C THR A 200 32.50 10.75 -25.94
N SER A 201 33.43 11.70 -26.01
CA SER A 201 34.19 12.20 -24.87
C SER A 201 34.12 13.72 -24.88
N GLU A 202 34.32 14.36 -23.73
CA GLU A 202 34.34 15.83 -23.65
C GLU A 202 35.37 16.44 -24.62
N ALA A 203 36.54 15.80 -24.73
CA ALA A 203 37.58 16.16 -25.68
C ALA A 203 37.13 16.01 -27.14
N LEU A 204 36.37 14.95 -27.47
CA LEU A 204 35.84 14.72 -28.81
C LEU A 204 34.77 15.75 -29.18
N GLU A 205 33.84 16.05 -28.27
CA GLU A 205 32.80 17.05 -28.51
C GLU A 205 33.41 18.45 -28.69
N SER A 206 34.40 18.80 -27.86
CA SER A 206 35.17 20.04 -28.02
C SER A 206 35.90 20.09 -29.38
N ALA A 207 36.60 19.00 -29.76
CA ALA A 207 37.29 18.94 -31.05
C ALA A 207 36.33 19.01 -32.25
N ARG A 208 35.15 18.38 -32.16
CA ARG A 208 34.09 18.46 -33.18
C ARG A 208 33.54 19.88 -33.31
N ALA A 209 33.30 20.56 -32.18
CA ALA A 209 32.84 21.94 -32.18
C ALA A 209 33.90 22.89 -32.78
N GLU A 210 35.18 22.72 -32.41
CA GLU A 210 36.30 23.48 -32.96
C GLU A 210 36.43 23.26 -34.48
N TYR A 211 36.40 21.99 -34.91
CA TYR A 211 36.43 21.64 -36.34
C TYR A 211 35.23 22.21 -37.10
N ALA A 212 34.01 22.10 -36.57
CA ALA A 212 32.80 22.60 -37.23
C ALA A 212 32.74 24.13 -37.31
N ALA A 213 33.30 24.84 -36.32
CA ALA A 213 33.45 26.29 -36.36
C ALA A 213 34.48 26.70 -37.42
N ALA A 214 35.68 26.09 -37.40
CA ALA A 214 36.72 26.34 -38.39
C ALA A 214 36.25 26.01 -39.82
N LEU A 215 35.55 24.88 -40.01
CA LEU A 215 35.04 24.48 -41.32
C LEU A 215 34.00 25.47 -41.87
N ARG A 216 33.16 26.05 -41.01
CA ARG A 216 32.21 27.10 -41.42
C ARG A 216 32.94 28.38 -41.86
N GLU A 217 33.92 28.81 -41.09
CA GLU A 217 34.73 29.99 -41.42
C GLU A 217 35.48 29.79 -42.75
N PHE A 218 36.10 28.62 -42.93
CA PHE A 218 36.79 28.26 -44.16
C PHE A 218 35.88 28.24 -45.38
N LYS A 219 34.66 27.68 -45.25
CA LYS A 219 33.67 27.64 -46.34
C LYS A 219 33.17 29.03 -46.76
N ALA A 220 33.22 30.01 -45.85
CA ALA A 220 32.83 31.38 -46.13
C ALA A 220 33.99 32.25 -46.66
N MET A 221 35.23 31.73 -46.64
CA MET A 221 36.43 32.46 -47.04
C MET A 221 36.64 32.43 -48.56
N ASP A 222 36.96 33.59 -49.16
CA ASP A 222 37.36 33.65 -50.57
C ASP A 222 38.70 32.95 -50.79
N ARG A 223 38.85 32.26 -51.92
CA ARG A 223 40.08 31.58 -52.29
C ARG A 223 41.26 32.54 -52.45
N SER A 224 41.02 33.82 -52.73
CA SER A 224 42.05 34.85 -52.84
C SER A 224 42.51 35.44 -51.50
N ALA A 225 41.96 34.99 -50.37
CA ALA A 225 42.35 35.49 -49.05
C ALA A 225 43.81 35.11 -48.73
N ALA A 226 44.59 36.07 -48.21
CA ALA A 226 46.03 35.89 -47.96
C ALA A 226 46.35 34.77 -46.94
N ASN A 227 45.39 34.43 -46.07
CA ASN A 227 45.52 33.37 -45.06
C ASN A 227 44.85 32.04 -45.46
N TRP A 228 44.36 31.91 -46.70
CA TRP A 228 43.59 30.75 -47.13
C TRP A 228 44.38 29.44 -46.97
N ASP A 229 45.64 29.42 -47.40
CA ASP A 229 46.50 28.23 -47.32
C ASP A 229 46.83 27.85 -45.87
N THR A 230 47.12 28.84 -45.02
CA THR A 230 47.36 28.63 -43.58
C THR A 230 46.13 28.03 -42.90
N PHE A 231 44.94 28.51 -43.26
CA PHE A 231 43.68 28.00 -42.73
C PHE A 231 43.38 26.57 -43.21
N TYR A 232 43.64 26.30 -44.49
CA TYR A 232 43.54 24.96 -45.08
C TYR A 232 44.43 23.94 -44.35
N VAL A 233 45.71 24.27 -44.15
CA VAL A 233 46.67 23.40 -43.46
C VAL A 233 46.26 23.13 -42.01
N ARG A 234 45.72 24.12 -41.30
CA ARG A 234 45.23 23.92 -39.93
C ARG A 234 44.04 22.94 -39.86
N LEU A 235 43.12 23.04 -40.81
CA LEU A 235 41.92 22.21 -40.87
C LEU A 235 42.23 20.77 -41.30
N PHE A 236 42.90 20.63 -42.44
CA PHE A 236 43.05 19.35 -43.15
C PHE A 236 44.48 18.77 -43.07
N GLY A 237 45.47 19.58 -42.68
CA GLY A 237 46.89 19.24 -42.75
C GLY A 237 47.51 19.66 -44.09
N ALA A 238 48.84 19.57 -44.18
CA ALA A 238 49.55 19.84 -45.44
C ALA A 238 49.34 18.70 -46.44
N TRP A 239 49.33 19.04 -47.74
CA TRP A 239 49.14 18.03 -48.80
C TRP A 239 50.21 16.93 -48.77
N SER A 240 51.45 17.30 -48.45
CA SER A 240 52.58 16.38 -48.32
C SER A 240 52.41 15.36 -47.19
N ASP A 241 51.57 15.64 -46.20
CA ASP A 241 51.37 14.77 -45.04
C ASP A 241 50.25 13.75 -45.24
N ARG A 242 49.61 13.67 -46.42
CA ARG A 242 48.51 12.73 -46.69
C ARG A 242 48.84 11.26 -46.43
N SER A 243 50.09 10.85 -46.66
CA SER A 243 50.56 9.48 -46.43
C SER A 243 51.35 9.33 -45.13
N ARG A 244 51.43 10.38 -44.31
CA ARG A 244 52.19 10.37 -43.06
C ARG A 244 51.46 9.53 -42.02
N SER A 245 52.21 8.70 -41.29
CA SER A 245 51.68 8.07 -40.09
C SER A 245 51.55 9.11 -38.98
N TRP A 246 50.32 9.35 -38.54
CA TRP A 246 50.05 10.29 -37.46
C TRP A 246 50.28 9.68 -36.07
N SER A 247 50.49 8.36 -35.96
CA SER A 247 50.45 7.60 -34.69
C SER A 247 51.42 8.09 -33.60
N GLN A 248 52.53 8.75 -33.97
CA GLN A 248 53.53 9.27 -33.04
C GLN A 248 53.41 10.77 -32.74
N VAL A 249 52.52 11.49 -33.44
CA VAL A 249 52.28 12.92 -33.22
C VAL A 249 51.30 13.07 -32.06
N SER A 250 51.52 14.01 -31.14
CA SER A 250 50.59 14.25 -30.03
C SER A 250 49.25 14.79 -30.53
N THR A 251 48.17 14.51 -29.81
CA THR A 251 46.80 14.85 -30.24
C THR A 251 46.58 16.37 -30.36
N GLU A 252 47.31 17.19 -29.61
CA GLU A 252 47.24 18.65 -29.71
C GLU A 252 47.88 19.21 -30.98
N ASN A 253 48.84 18.48 -31.56
CA ASN A 253 49.63 18.92 -32.72
C ASN A 253 49.08 18.42 -34.06
N LEU A 254 47.92 17.75 -34.06
CA LEU A 254 47.26 17.30 -35.27
C LEU A 254 46.46 18.43 -35.92
N SER A 255 46.23 18.33 -37.23
CA SER A 255 45.18 19.11 -37.88
C SER A 255 43.82 18.81 -37.25
N LEU A 256 42.90 19.77 -37.30
CA LEU A 256 41.61 19.66 -36.61
C LEU A 256 40.82 18.42 -37.07
N GLU A 257 40.85 18.10 -38.36
CA GLU A 257 40.22 16.88 -38.90
C GLU A 257 40.86 15.59 -38.33
N GLN A 258 42.20 15.50 -38.33
CA GLN A 258 42.91 14.32 -37.81
C GLN A 258 42.74 14.16 -36.31
N ARG A 259 42.63 15.27 -35.57
CA ARG A 259 42.35 15.28 -34.13
C ARG A 259 40.96 14.70 -33.84
N VAL A 260 39.93 15.13 -34.57
CA VAL A 260 38.57 14.56 -34.44
C VAL A 260 38.60 13.06 -34.75
N LEU A 261 39.17 12.66 -35.89
CA LEU A 261 39.25 11.24 -36.28
C LEU A 261 39.95 10.37 -35.24
N ARG A 262 41.05 10.86 -34.65
CA ARG A 262 41.74 10.14 -33.57
C ARG A 262 40.86 9.98 -32.34
N LEU A 263 40.26 11.07 -31.87
CA LEU A 263 39.41 11.05 -30.67
C LEU A 263 38.17 10.17 -30.88
N GLU A 264 37.62 10.11 -32.09
CA GLU A 264 36.55 9.16 -32.46
C GLU A 264 37.03 7.70 -32.40
N GLN A 265 38.22 7.42 -32.92
CA GLN A 265 38.82 6.08 -32.85
C GLN A 265 39.13 5.67 -31.40
N GLU A 266 39.66 6.58 -30.58
CA GLU A 266 39.94 6.34 -29.16
C GLU A 266 38.65 6.08 -28.38
N ALA A 267 37.63 6.92 -28.55
CA ALA A 267 36.31 6.70 -27.95
C ALA A 267 35.68 5.38 -28.42
N GLY A 268 35.83 5.05 -29.70
CA GLY A 268 35.37 3.78 -30.29
C GLY A 268 36.07 2.56 -29.68
N LYS A 269 37.39 2.66 -29.45
CA LYS A 269 38.18 1.61 -28.77
C LYS A 269 37.75 1.44 -27.32
N ILE A 270 37.49 2.52 -26.58
CA ILE A 270 36.99 2.47 -25.20
C ILE A 270 35.65 1.73 -25.17
N LYS A 271 34.71 2.08 -26.07
CA LYS A 271 33.42 1.38 -26.17
C LYS A 271 33.61 -0.10 -26.51
N ALA A 272 34.49 -0.42 -27.45
CA ALA A 272 34.76 -1.80 -27.84
C ALA A 272 35.38 -2.63 -26.69
N GLN A 273 36.33 -2.05 -25.96
CA GLN A 273 36.95 -2.65 -24.77
C GLN A 273 35.91 -2.87 -23.67
N ALA A 274 35.07 -1.87 -23.36
CA ALA A 274 34.01 -1.99 -22.38
C ALA A 274 33.01 -3.09 -22.74
N LYS A 275 32.65 -3.22 -24.02
CA LYS A 275 31.82 -4.33 -24.52
C LYS A 275 32.51 -5.68 -24.38
N GLN A 276 33.79 -5.77 -24.72
CA GLN A 276 34.55 -7.02 -24.61
C GLN A 276 34.68 -7.46 -23.15
N ASP A 277 34.97 -6.53 -22.24
CA ASP A 277 35.07 -6.82 -20.81
C ASP A 277 33.70 -7.19 -20.22
N TRP A 278 32.62 -6.57 -20.69
CA TRP A 278 31.27 -6.97 -20.33
C TRP A 278 30.94 -8.40 -20.79
N GLN A 279 31.32 -8.77 -22.02
CA GLN A 279 31.14 -10.14 -22.51
C GLN A 279 31.92 -11.17 -21.69
N LYS A 280 33.15 -10.84 -21.27
CA LYS A 280 33.91 -11.71 -20.35
C LYS A 280 33.22 -11.87 -19.01
N LYS A 281 32.62 -10.80 -18.46
CA LYS A 281 31.82 -10.89 -17.23
C LYS A 281 30.58 -11.76 -17.45
N LEU A 282 29.84 -11.57 -18.54
CA LEU A 282 28.66 -12.39 -18.87
C LEU A 282 29.00 -13.87 -19.05
N ALA A 283 30.19 -14.24 -19.50
CA ALA A 283 30.62 -15.64 -19.54
C ALA A 283 30.66 -16.24 -18.12
N LYS A 284 31.19 -15.51 -17.13
CA LYS A 284 31.20 -15.95 -15.72
C LYS A 284 29.80 -16.07 -15.12
N ARG A 285 28.82 -15.29 -15.59
CA ARG A 285 27.42 -15.43 -15.19
C ARG A 285 26.90 -16.84 -15.49
N GLN A 286 27.26 -17.40 -16.66
CA GLN A 286 26.86 -18.76 -17.04
C GLN A 286 27.52 -19.83 -16.17
N GLU A 287 28.76 -19.60 -15.74
CA GLU A 287 29.50 -20.50 -14.84
C GLU A 287 28.90 -20.52 -13.42
N LEU A 288 28.49 -19.36 -12.90
CA LEU A 288 27.93 -19.24 -11.55
C LEU A 288 26.48 -19.73 -11.44
N GLY A 289 25.69 -19.60 -12.50
CA GLY A 289 24.29 -20.06 -12.52
C GLY A 289 23.31 -19.28 -11.61
N ASP A 290 23.78 -18.26 -10.90
CA ASP A 290 22.95 -17.37 -10.08
C ASP A 290 23.33 -15.90 -10.31
N ASP A 291 22.33 -15.10 -10.71
CA ASP A 291 22.52 -13.68 -11.05
C ASP A 291 22.93 -12.83 -9.84
N VAL A 292 22.48 -13.18 -8.63
CA VAL A 292 22.81 -12.45 -7.41
C VAL A 292 24.27 -12.70 -7.03
N LEU A 293 24.74 -13.95 -7.12
CA LEU A 293 26.14 -14.31 -6.91
C LEU A 293 27.05 -13.67 -7.97
N PHE A 294 26.60 -13.64 -9.22
CA PHE A 294 27.30 -12.94 -10.29
C PHE A 294 27.49 -11.45 -9.97
N LEU A 295 26.45 -10.77 -9.47
CA LEU A 295 26.57 -9.38 -9.06
C LEU A 295 27.57 -9.20 -7.92
N GLN A 296 27.56 -10.09 -6.92
CA GLN A 296 28.50 -10.02 -5.81
C GLN A 296 29.96 -10.14 -6.27
N ASP A 297 30.25 -11.09 -7.16
CA ASP A 297 31.61 -11.40 -7.60
C ASP A 297 32.14 -10.41 -8.66
N GLN A 298 31.33 -10.10 -9.68
CA GLN A 298 31.78 -9.31 -10.84
C GLN A 298 31.42 -7.82 -10.78
N MET A 299 30.47 -7.44 -9.91
CA MET A 299 30.00 -6.06 -9.72
C MET A 299 29.69 -5.73 -8.24
N PRO A 300 30.65 -5.89 -7.31
CA PRO A 300 30.42 -5.80 -5.86
C PRO A 300 29.86 -4.45 -5.40
N GLN A 301 30.19 -3.36 -6.11
CA GLN A 301 29.63 -2.04 -5.83
C GLN A 301 28.13 -1.97 -6.14
N LEU A 302 27.69 -2.62 -7.22
CA LEU A 302 26.27 -2.71 -7.57
C LEU A 302 25.53 -3.64 -6.60
N PHE A 303 26.18 -4.73 -6.20
CA PHE A 303 25.65 -5.66 -5.21
C PHE A 303 25.40 -4.96 -3.87
N THR A 304 26.42 -4.36 -3.26
CA THR A 304 26.31 -3.69 -1.96
C THR A 304 25.33 -2.52 -1.92
N ARG A 305 25.01 -1.93 -3.09
CA ARG A 305 23.98 -0.89 -3.22
C ARG A 305 22.56 -1.44 -3.11
N HIS A 306 22.27 -2.60 -3.69
CA HIS A 306 20.91 -3.13 -3.79
C HIS A 306 20.63 -4.32 -2.86
N PHE A 307 21.67 -5.04 -2.44
CA PHE A 307 21.58 -6.29 -1.69
C PHE A 307 22.30 -6.19 -0.34
N ASP A 308 21.79 -6.90 0.65
CA ASP A 308 22.42 -7.06 1.96
C ASP A 308 23.28 -8.32 2.01
N GLU A 309 23.87 -8.58 3.18
CA GLU A 309 24.76 -9.73 3.42
C GLU A 309 24.03 -11.07 3.31
N ASN A 310 22.69 -11.07 3.41
CA ASN A 310 21.86 -12.26 3.29
C ASN A 310 21.35 -12.48 1.85
N TYR A 311 21.89 -11.74 0.86
CA TYR A 311 21.44 -11.79 -0.53
C TYR A 311 19.99 -11.30 -0.72
N GLU A 312 19.44 -10.59 0.25
CA GLU A 312 18.10 -9.98 0.18
C GLU A 312 18.19 -8.53 -0.27
N LEU A 313 17.06 -7.99 -0.76
CA LEU A 313 16.96 -6.59 -1.13
C LEU A 313 17.08 -5.69 0.12
N ARG A 314 17.99 -4.72 0.04
CA ARG A 314 18.14 -3.69 1.08
C ARG A 314 16.90 -2.82 1.14
N SER A 315 16.43 -2.36 0.00
CA SER A 315 15.29 -1.45 -0.08
C SER A 315 13.97 -2.21 0.05
N GLY A 316 13.19 -1.82 1.04
CA GLY A 316 11.84 -2.36 1.23
C GLY A 316 10.85 -1.85 0.18
N THR A 317 11.01 -0.61 -0.29
CA THR A 317 10.20 -0.09 -1.40
C THR A 317 10.48 -0.83 -2.71
N GLU A 318 11.74 -1.16 -3.01
CA GLU A 318 12.08 -2.05 -4.14
C GLU A 318 11.48 -3.45 -3.97
N THR A 319 11.49 -3.99 -2.75
CA THR A 319 10.89 -5.30 -2.44
C THR A 319 9.40 -5.31 -2.76
N ILE A 320 8.64 -4.31 -2.31
CA ILE A 320 7.19 -4.21 -2.59
C ILE A 320 6.92 -4.06 -4.09
N ARG A 321 7.69 -3.19 -4.77
CA ARG A 321 7.52 -2.97 -6.21
C ARG A 321 7.75 -4.26 -6.99
N LEU A 322 8.82 -4.98 -6.70
CA LEU A 322 9.13 -6.24 -7.38
C LEU A 322 8.13 -7.33 -7.02
N ALA A 323 7.67 -7.40 -5.76
CA ALA A 323 6.62 -8.31 -5.35
C ALA A 323 5.32 -8.08 -6.10
N ALA A 324 4.89 -6.82 -6.26
CA ALA A 324 3.69 -6.49 -7.03
C ALA A 324 3.82 -6.89 -8.51
N LEU A 325 4.98 -6.63 -9.13
CA LEU A 325 5.26 -7.03 -10.51
C LEU A 325 5.29 -8.55 -10.66
N ASN A 326 5.96 -9.26 -9.75
CA ASN A 326 6.08 -10.72 -9.79
C ASN A 326 4.73 -11.39 -9.58
N LEU A 327 3.94 -10.92 -8.61
CA LEU A 327 2.58 -11.40 -8.37
C LEU A 327 1.70 -11.21 -9.61
N ASN A 328 1.76 -10.03 -10.23
CA ASN A 328 0.98 -9.75 -11.44
C ASN A 328 1.41 -10.61 -12.63
N ASP A 329 2.72 -10.80 -12.85
CA ASP A 329 3.23 -11.68 -13.90
C ASP A 329 2.79 -13.14 -13.69
N LYS A 330 2.91 -13.66 -12.46
CA LYS A 330 2.45 -15.00 -12.09
C LYS A 330 0.93 -15.16 -12.26
N LEU A 331 0.14 -14.16 -11.90
CA LEU A 331 -1.31 -14.16 -12.12
C LEU A 331 -1.66 -14.18 -13.61
N MET A 332 -1.02 -13.34 -14.43
CA MET A 332 -1.26 -13.27 -15.87
C MET A 332 -0.86 -14.56 -16.60
N ARG A 333 0.18 -15.24 -16.11
CA ARG A 333 0.65 -16.53 -16.65
C ARG A 333 -0.10 -17.74 -16.10
N LEU A 334 -1.01 -17.53 -15.15
CA LEU A 334 -1.69 -18.59 -14.41
C LEU A 334 -0.70 -19.59 -13.77
N ASP A 335 0.44 -19.09 -13.27
CA ASP A 335 1.43 -19.91 -12.55
C ASP A 335 0.94 -20.18 -11.13
N ILE A 336 -0.03 -21.10 -11.01
CA ILE A 336 -0.63 -21.48 -9.72
C ILE A 336 0.43 -22.06 -8.78
N ALA A 337 1.47 -22.72 -9.31
CA ALA A 337 2.55 -23.30 -8.51
C ALA A 337 3.41 -22.19 -7.86
N GLY A 338 3.79 -21.16 -8.62
CA GLY A 338 4.51 -20.00 -8.11
C GLY A 338 3.66 -19.07 -7.21
N LEU A 339 2.34 -19.16 -7.31
CA LEU A 339 1.36 -18.36 -6.56
C LEU A 339 0.92 -18.95 -5.23
N GLY A 340 1.19 -20.22 -4.94
CA GLY A 340 0.53 -21.01 -3.88
C GLY A 340 0.14 -20.24 -2.61
N PHE A 341 1.13 -19.77 -1.84
CA PHE A 341 0.89 -19.01 -0.60
C PHE A 341 0.29 -17.60 -0.83
N PRO A 342 0.85 -16.75 -1.72
CA PRO A 342 0.26 -15.44 -2.05
C PRO A 342 -1.22 -15.51 -2.47
N LEU A 343 -1.58 -16.46 -3.32
CA LEU A 343 -2.95 -16.65 -3.80
C LEU A 343 -3.86 -17.19 -2.69
N PHE A 344 -3.37 -18.11 -1.86
CA PHE A 344 -4.13 -18.58 -0.69
C PHE A 344 -4.53 -17.44 0.23
N PHE A 345 -3.60 -16.56 0.60
CA PHE A 345 -3.89 -15.43 1.48
C PHE A 345 -4.74 -14.35 0.82
N LEU A 346 -4.56 -14.13 -0.49
CA LEU A 346 -5.43 -13.24 -1.26
C LEU A 346 -6.87 -13.75 -1.26
N VAL A 347 -7.09 -15.03 -1.58
CA VAL A 347 -8.43 -15.65 -1.57
C VAL A 347 -9.02 -15.66 -0.17
N LEU A 348 -8.23 -16.01 0.84
CA LEU A 348 -8.67 -15.99 2.23
C LEU A 348 -9.14 -14.59 2.64
N SER A 349 -8.36 -13.55 2.33
CA SER A 349 -8.72 -12.16 2.62
C SER A 349 -9.99 -11.73 1.87
N VAL A 350 -10.14 -12.11 0.60
CA VAL A 350 -11.36 -11.83 -0.20
C VAL A 350 -12.58 -12.50 0.43
N VAL A 351 -12.48 -13.78 0.80
CA VAL A 351 -13.60 -14.54 1.38
C VAL A 351 -13.99 -13.98 2.75
N THR A 352 -13.02 -13.73 3.63
CA THR A 352 -13.30 -13.24 4.98
C THR A 352 -13.82 -11.80 4.97
N SER A 353 -13.25 -10.94 4.12
CA SER A 353 -13.72 -9.56 3.97
C SER A 353 -15.07 -9.49 3.28
N GLY A 354 -15.30 -10.35 2.27
CA GLY A 354 -16.58 -10.49 1.58
C GLY A 354 -17.70 -10.96 2.52
N ALA A 355 -17.42 -11.95 3.37
CA ALA A 355 -18.36 -12.41 4.39
C ALA A 355 -18.67 -11.31 5.41
N ALA A 356 -17.66 -10.57 5.89
CA ALA A 356 -17.85 -9.43 6.79
C ALA A 356 -18.69 -8.32 6.14
N CYS A 357 -18.44 -8.02 4.86
CA CYS A 357 -19.26 -7.09 4.06
C CYS A 357 -20.70 -7.52 3.96
N TRP A 358 -20.93 -8.78 3.56
CA TRP A 358 -22.26 -9.32 3.42
C TRP A 358 -23.03 -9.28 4.74
N MET A 359 -22.43 -9.77 5.84
CA MET A 359 -23.10 -9.81 7.14
C MET A 359 -23.41 -8.42 7.66
N THR A 360 -22.50 -7.45 7.50
CA THR A 360 -22.74 -6.08 7.95
C THR A 360 -23.86 -5.41 7.14
N LEU A 361 -23.89 -5.62 5.82
CA LEU A 361 -24.97 -5.12 4.96
C LEU A 361 -26.32 -5.75 5.30
N ALA A 362 -26.36 -7.07 5.45
CA ALA A 362 -27.57 -7.79 5.83
C ALA A 362 -28.10 -7.35 7.21
N HIS A 363 -27.20 -7.17 8.18
CA HIS A 363 -27.56 -6.68 9.52
C HIS A 363 -28.10 -5.25 9.51
N ALA A 364 -27.54 -4.39 8.66
CA ALA A 364 -27.97 -3.00 8.47
C ALA A 364 -29.34 -2.87 7.78
N GLU A 365 -29.82 -3.91 7.10
CA GLU A 365 -31.12 -3.93 6.42
C GLU A 365 -32.26 -4.47 7.26
N ARG A 366 -31.97 -5.05 8.44
CA ARG A 366 -33.02 -5.52 9.34
C ARG A 366 -33.85 -4.35 9.89
N GLU A 367 -35.15 -4.58 10.02
CA GLU A 367 -36.12 -3.58 10.49
C GLU A 367 -35.90 -3.23 11.98
N ASP A 368 -35.57 -4.23 12.81
CA ASP A 368 -35.27 -4.05 14.23
C ASP A 368 -34.00 -3.19 14.45
N THR A 369 -32.95 -3.36 13.64
CA THR A 369 -31.77 -2.50 13.63
C THR A 369 -32.12 -1.04 13.30
N ALA A 370 -33.04 -0.83 12.35
CA ALA A 370 -33.48 0.51 11.96
C ALA A 370 -34.33 1.18 13.06
N MET A 371 -35.27 0.44 13.66
CA MET A 371 -36.11 0.90 14.78
C MET A 371 -35.27 1.26 16.01
N SER A 372 -34.22 0.48 16.28
CA SER A 372 -33.26 0.74 17.34
C SER A 372 -32.55 2.10 17.24
N ARG A 373 -32.52 2.68 16.03
CA ARG A 373 -31.79 3.92 15.70
C ARG A 373 -32.71 5.06 15.32
N ASP A 374 -34.01 4.86 15.42
CA ASP A 374 -35.00 5.88 15.14
C ASP A 374 -35.24 6.72 16.39
N ASP A 375 -34.93 8.02 16.30
CA ASP A 375 -35.12 8.97 17.39
C ASP A 375 -36.62 9.07 17.76
N ALA A 376 -37.53 8.91 16.80
CA ALA A 376 -38.97 8.93 17.05
C ALA A 376 -39.45 7.73 17.89
N VAL A 377 -38.83 6.55 17.71
CA VAL A 377 -39.07 5.37 18.55
C VAL A 377 -38.55 5.62 19.96
N GLY A 378 -37.37 6.26 20.09
CA GLY A 378 -36.82 6.65 21.38
C GLY A 378 -37.70 7.65 22.13
N GLU A 379 -38.18 8.69 21.45
CA GLU A 379 -39.10 9.69 22.01
C GLU A 379 -40.45 9.07 22.43
N ALA A 380 -40.99 8.15 21.62
CA ALA A 380 -42.21 7.41 21.95
C ALA A 380 -42.03 6.51 23.18
N LEU A 381 -40.89 5.81 23.29
CA LEU A 381 -40.55 5.00 24.45
C LEU A 381 -40.39 5.83 25.72
N ILE A 382 -39.71 6.99 25.65
CA ILE A 382 -39.55 7.91 26.78
C ILE A 382 -40.92 8.45 27.20
N THR A 383 -41.75 8.87 26.25
CA THR A 383 -43.09 9.40 26.54
C THR A 383 -43.97 8.35 27.19
N TYR A 384 -43.94 7.12 26.68
CA TYR A 384 -44.64 5.99 27.29
C TYR A 384 -44.17 5.72 28.72
N LEU A 385 -42.85 5.67 28.96
CA LEU A 385 -42.29 5.47 30.30
C LEU A 385 -42.66 6.61 31.26
N GLU A 386 -42.64 7.86 30.81
CA GLU A 386 -43.08 9.01 31.60
C GLU A 386 -44.57 8.92 31.97
N ASP A 387 -45.42 8.48 31.03
CA ASP A 387 -46.84 8.26 31.27
C ASP A 387 -47.07 7.12 32.27
N LEU A 388 -46.29 6.03 32.21
CA LEU A 388 -46.36 4.96 33.20
C LEU A 388 -45.90 5.41 34.59
N ILE A 389 -44.83 6.20 34.69
CA ILE A 389 -44.34 6.74 35.96
C ILE A 389 -45.38 7.66 36.59
N ARG A 390 -45.97 8.58 35.82
CA ARG A 390 -47.05 9.46 36.30
C ARG A 390 -48.27 8.68 36.77
N ALA A 391 -48.69 7.68 35.99
CA ALA A 391 -49.82 6.82 36.36
C ALA A 391 -49.56 5.94 37.59
N ALA A 392 -48.30 5.70 37.95
CA ALA A 392 -47.91 5.01 39.19
C ALA A 392 -47.76 5.94 40.40
N GLU A 393 -47.57 7.24 40.19
CA GLU A 393 -47.53 8.27 41.24
C GLU A 393 -48.92 8.79 41.65
N ASP A 394 -49.91 8.70 40.75
CA ASP A 394 -51.35 8.92 40.99
C ASP A 394 -52.07 7.68 41.56
#